data_AF-A0A1I4EGP3-F1
#
_entry.id   AF-A0A1I4EGP3-F1
#
_cell.length_a   1.000
_cell.length_b   1.000
_cell.length_c   1.000
_cell.angle_alpha   90.00
_cell.angle_beta   90.00
_cell.angle_gamma   90.00
#
_symmetry.space_group_name_H-M   'P 1'
#
loop_
_entity.id
_entity.type
_entity.pdbx_description
1 polymer ?
#
loop_
_entity_poly.entity_id
_entity_poly.type
_entity_poly.pdbx_seq_one_letter_code
_entity_poly.pdbx_strand_id
1 'polypeptide(L)'
;MSFRLVRGCEPALISEHYKRRPRDEEVPEIAGRFQCKMAPSPQLRGKSILQSAVATFKTDISNYGDRYYVVVRCESGWATELASQRFALVVEVAHEANIQIYQQIRHRIQLRG
;
A
#
# COMPACT_ATOMS: atom_id res chain seq x y z
N MET A 1 -9.58 -6.69 -1.14
CA MET A 1 -8.14 -6.35 -1.26
C MET A 1 -8.02 -4.91 -1.72
N SER A 2 -7.02 -4.15 -1.26
CA SER A 2 -6.72 -2.82 -1.80
C SER A 2 -5.24 -2.50 -1.68
N PHE A 3 -4.74 -1.50 -2.40
CA PHE A 3 -3.39 -0.99 -2.19
C PHE A 3 -3.32 0.54 -2.20
N ARG A 4 -2.28 1.08 -1.60
CA ARG A 4 -1.93 2.50 -1.54
C ARG A 4 -0.47 2.70 -1.91
N LEU A 5 -0.15 3.87 -2.44
CA LEU A 5 1.23 4.33 -2.64
C LEU A 5 1.50 5.48 -1.67
N VAL A 6 2.52 5.31 -0.82
CA VAL A 6 2.95 6.30 0.18
C VAL A 6 4.38 6.70 -0.14
N ARG A 7 4.73 7.97 0.03
CA ARG A 7 6.08 8.51 -0.21
C ARG A 7 6.63 9.20 1.02
N GLY A 8 7.95 9.16 1.21
CA GLY A 8 8.64 9.99 2.20
C GLY A 8 8.24 9.77 3.66
N CYS A 9 7.64 8.63 3.99
CA CYS A 9 7.31 8.25 5.35
C CYS A 9 8.29 7.20 5.87
N GLU A 10 8.57 7.27 7.17
CA GLU A 10 9.32 6.21 7.85
C GLU A 10 8.53 4.89 7.82
N PRO A 11 9.18 3.74 7.52
CA PRO A 11 8.53 2.43 7.52
C PRO A 11 7.78 2.11 8.82
N ALA A 12 8.30 2.57 9.97
CA ALA A 12 7.67 2.38 11.26
C ALA A 12 6.30 3.09 11.34
N LEU A 13 6.21 4.33 10.85
CA LEU A 13 4.95 5.08 10.80
C LEU A 13 3.93 4.38 9.88
N ILE A 14 4.38 3.87 8.72
CA ILE A 14 3.53 3.16 7.77
C ILE A 14 3.01 1.85 8.39
N SER A 15 3.91 1.06 8.98
CA SER A 15 3.57 -0.18 9.67
C SER A 15 2.57 0.09 10.79
N GLU A 16 2.82 1.11 11.61
CA GLU A 16 1.89 1.51 12.66
C GLU A 16 0.57 1.96 12.05
N HIS A 17 0.52 2.92 11.13
CA HIS A 17 -0.75 3.40 10.54
C HIS A 17 -1.63 2.26 10.00
N TYR A 18 -1.04 1.26 9.32
CA TYR A 18 -1.78 0.18 8.67
C TYR A 18 -1.92 -1.12 9.48
N LYS A 19 -1.33 -1.24 10.68
CA LYS A 19 -1.47 -2.45 11.51
C LYS A 19 -2.93 -2.66 11.90
N ARG A 20 -3.32 -3.92 12.07
CA ARG A 20 -4.63 -4.25 12.66
C ARG A 20 -4.65 -3.78 14.11
N ARG A 21 -5.72 -3.09 14.49
CA ARG A 21 -5.97 -2.62 15.86
C ARG A 21 -7.38 -3.01 16.33
N PRO A 22 -7.62 -3.09 17.65
CA PRO A 22 -8.96 -2.99 18.21
C PRO A 22 -9.59 -1.63 17.87
N ARG A 23 -10.92 -1.53 17.98
CA ARG A 23 -11.70 -0.39 17.45
C ARG A 23 -11.35 0.96 18.09
N ASP A 24 -10.84 0.95 19.32
CA ASP A 24 -10.69 2.14 20.15
C ASP A 24 -9.23 2.61 20.31
N GLU A 25 -8.27 1.97 19.61
CA GLU A 25 -6.87 2.41 19.61
C GLU A 25 -6.65 3.49 18.55
N GLU A 26 -5.96 4.57 18.95
CA GLU A 26 -5.62 5.68 18.05
C GLU A 26 -4.75 5.21 16.88
N VAL A 27 -5.06 5.70 15.68
CA VAL A 27 -4.30 5.42 14.47
C VAL A 27 -3.42 6.64 14.16
N PRO A 28 -2.08 6.51 14.21
CA PRO A 28 -1.18 7.60 13.83
C PRO A 28 -1.48 8.07 12.41
N GLU A 29 -1.67 9.36 12.19
CA GLU A 29 -2.07 9.87 10.88
C GLU A 29 -0.88 9.92 9.90
N ILE A 30 -1.11 9.46 8.65
CA ILE A 30 -0.24 9.78 7.52
C ILE A 30 -0.84 10.97 6.78
N ALA A 31 -0.21 12.13 6.92
CA ALA A 31 -0.68 13.37 6.29
C ALA A 31 -0.87 13.20 4.78
N GLY A 32 -1.95 13.77 4.24
CA GLY A 32 -2.38 13.55 2.85
C GLY A 32 -1.33 13.86 1.77
N ARG A 33 -0.38 14.77 2.04
CA ARG A 33 0.74 15.08 1.11
C ARG A 33 1.68 13.89 0.84
N PHE A 34 1.72 12.93 1.76
CA PHE A 34 2.50 11.70 1.65
C PHE A 34 1.73 10.56 0.99
N GLN A 35 0.40 10.70 0.83
CA GLN A 35 -0.42 9.74 0.11
C GLN A 35 -0.48 10.09 -1.37
N CYS A 36 0.08 9.24 -2.22
CA CYS A 36 0.10 9.47 -3.65
C CYS A 36 -1.29 9.23 -4.25
N LYS A 37 -1.77 10.19 -5.05
CA LYS A 37 -2.99 10.01 -5.84
C LYS A 37 -2.74 8.96 -6.92
N MET A 38 -3.68 8.02 -7.06
CA MET A 38 -3.62 6.97 -8.07
C MET A 38 -4.93 6.93 -8.85
N ALA A 39 -4.84 6.65 -10.15
CA ALA A 39 -5.98 6.43 -11.04
C ALA A 39 -5.90 5.03 -11.67
N PRO A 40 -7.00 4.23 -11.67
CA PRO A 40 -8.29 4.49 -11.04
C PRO A 40 -8.18 4.61 -9.51
N SER A 41 -9.15 5.19 -8.78
CA SER A 41 -9.05 5.35 -7.32
C SER A 41 -9.17 4.01 -6.58
N PRO A 42 -8.66 3.89 -5.34
CA PRO A 42 -8.77 2.63 -4.61
C PRO A 42 -10.21 2.14 -4.38
N GLN A 43 -11.15 3.06 -4.20
CA GLN A 43 -12.58 2.74 -4.08
C GLN A 43 -13.12 2.08 -5.36
N LEU A 44 -12.65 2.53 -6.53
CA LEU A 44 -13.09 1.96 -7.82
C LEU A 44 -12.47 0.58 -8.05
N ARG A 45 -11.22 0.36 -7.63
CA ARG A 45 -10.51 -0.92 -7.82
C ARG A 45 -10.87 -1.99 -6.80
N GLY A 46 -11.34 -1.61 -5.61
CA GLY A 46 -11.49 -2.47 -4.44
C GLY A 46 -12.42 -3.68 -4.59
N LYS A 47 -13.18 -3.77 -5.69
CA LYS A 47 -14.10 -4.87 -6.01
C LYS A 47 -13.43 -6.07 -6.71
N SER A 48 -12.19 -5.92 -7.17
CA SER A 48 -11.47 -6.96 -7.93
C SER A 48 -10.25 -7.48 -7.16
N ILE A 49 -9.89 -8.75 -7.42
CA ILE A 49 -8.63 -9.38 -6.96
C ILE A 49 -7.43 -8.94 -7.82
N LEU A 50 -7.67 -8.63 -9.10
CA LEU A 50 -6.68 -8.02 -9.99
C LEU A 50 -6.91 -6.52 -9.98
N GLN A 51 -5.90 -5.77 -9.51
CA GLN A 51 -5.97 -4.32 -9.42
C GLN A 51 -4.73 -3.70 -10.06
N SER A 52 -4.93 -2.67 -10.87
CA SER A 52 -3.86 -1.86 -11.46
C SER A 52 -4.20 -0.39 -11.31
N ALA A 53 -3.17 0.45 -11.10
CA ALA A 53 -3.31 1.89 -11.06
C ALA A 53 -1.99 2.58 -11.36
N VAL A 54 -2.10 3.80 -11.88
CA VAL A 54 -0.98 4.67 -12.19
C VAL A 54 -0.96 5.83 -11.20
N ALA A 55 0.23 6.16 -10.71
CA ALA A 55 0.50 7.40 -10.00
C ALA A 55 1.34 8.31 -10.90
N THR A 56 0.81 9.48 -11.24
CA THR A 56 1.51 10.46 -12.08
C THR A 56 1.98 11.63 -11.22
N PHE A 57 3.27 11.94 -11.32
CA PHE A 57 3.89 13.06 -10.62
C PHE A 57 4.13 14.18 -11.63
N LYS A 58 3.56 15.37 -11.38
CA LYS A 58 3.62 16.53 -12.29
C LYS A 58 4.68 17.57 -11.91
N THR A 59 5.24 17.46 -10.72
CA THR A 59 6.23 18.40 -10.17
C THR A 59 7.46 17.64 -9.75
N ASP A 60 8.54 18.36 -9.45
CA ASP A 60 9.64 17.75 -8.71
C ASP A 60 9.12 17.17 -7.39
N ILE A 61 9.54 15.94 -7.12
CA ILE A 61 9.16 15.12 -5.95
C ILE A 61 10.36 14.84 -5.05
N SER A 62 11.53 15.41 -5.35
CA SER A 62 12.78 15.29 -4.56
C SER A 62 12.58 15.61 -3.07
N ASN A 63 11.73 16.59 -2.75
CA ASN A 63 11.41 17.00 -1.38
C ASN A 63 10.74 15.91 -0.52
N TYR A 64 10.24 14.83 -1.13
CA TYR A 64 9.63 13.70 -0.41
C TYR A 64 10.62 12.56 -0.17
N GLY A 65 11.90 12.76 -0.48
CA GLY A 65 12.93 11.74 -0.41
C GLY A 65 12.87 10.75 -1.57
N ASP A 66 13.63 9.68 -1.43
CA ASP A 66 13.85 8.65 -2.45
C ASP A 66 13.01 7.38 -2.22
N ARG A 67 12.21 7.33 -1.16
CA ARG A 67 11.45 6.13 -0.76
C ARG A 67 9.97 6.22 -1.06
N TYR A 68 9.50 5.19 -1.76
CA TYR A 68 8.10 4.93 -2.07
C TYR A 68 7.72 3.55 -1.57
N TYR A 69 6.53 3.46 -0.96
CA TYR A 69 6.01 2.24 -0.36
C TYR A 69 4.67 1.89 -0.98
N VAL A 70 4.58 0.70 -1.55
CA VAL A 70 3.30 0.10 -1.95
C VAL A 70 2.77 -0.67 -0.75
N VAL A 71 1.70 -0.16 -0.15
CA VAL A 71 1.02 -0.81 0.97
C VAL A 71 -0.13 -1.63 0.43
N VAL A 72 -0.06 -2.94 0.56
CA VAL A 72 -1.14 -3.87 0.16
C VAL A 72 -1.91 -4.32 1.39
N ARG A 73 -3.23 -4.16 1.35
CA ARG A 73 -4.14 -4.50 2.44
C ARG A 73 -5.12 -5.60 2.01
N CYS A 74 -5.04 -6.73 2.73
CA CYS A 74 -6.04 -7.79 2.66
C CYS A 74 -7.15 -7.52 3.68
N GLU A 75 -7.99 -6.52 3.39
CA GLU A 75 -9.17 -6.21 4.22
C GLU A 75 -10.26 -7.27 4.04
N SER A 76 -10.99 -7.62 5.10
CA SER A 76 -12.10 -8.58 5.08
C SER A 76 -13.18 -8.15 4.08
N GLY A 77 -13.71 -9.09 3.30
CA GLY A 77 -14.85 -8.85 2.39
C GLY A 77 -14.66 -9.24 0.93
N TRP A 78 -13.46 -9.65 0.51
CA TRP A 78 -13.25 -10.16 -0.87
C TRP A 78 -13.33 -11.68 -0.98
N ALA A 79 -13.26 -12.39 0.15
CA ALA A 79 -13.33 -13.84 0.24
C ALA A 79 -13.90 -14.26 1.60
N THR A 80 -15.12 -13.82 1.89
CA THR A 80 -15.83 -14.06 3.17
C THR A 80 -16.12 -15.53 3.45
N GLU A 81 -16.05 -16.40 2.44
CA GLU A 81 -16.36 -17.83 2.54
C GLU A 81 -15.14 -18.70 2.91
N LEU A 82 -13.93 -18.13 2.95
CA LEU A 82 -12.71 -18.90 3.19
C LEU A 82 -12.18 -18.66 4.60
N ALA A 83 -12.30 -19.69 5.46
CA ALA A 83 -11.88 -19.66 6.87
C ALA A 83 -10.35 -19.49 7.04
N SER A 84 -9.56 -19.97 6.08
CA SER A 84 -8.15 -19.65 5.94
C SER A 84 -7.79 -19.60 4.46
N GLN A 85 -7.00 -18.61 4.05
CA GLN A 85 -6.49 -18.51 2.69
C GLN A 85 -4.98 -18.51 2.71
N ARG A 86 -4.38 -19.51 2.08
CA ARG A 86 -3.02 -19.41 1.56
C ARG A 86 -3.09 -18.55 0.32
N PHE A 87 -2.82 -17.26 0.45
CA PHE A 87 -2.74 -16.36 -0.68
C PHE A 87 -1.27 -16.11 -1.04
N ALA A 88 -1.01 -15.99 -2.33
CA ALA A 88 0.23 -15.41 -2.86
C ALA A 88 -0.09 -14.00 -3.36
N LEU A 89 0.78 -13.05 -3.07
CA LEU A 89 0.69 -11.70 -3.57
C LEU A 89 1.78 -11.50 -4.62
N VAL A 90 1.40 -11.08 -5.82
CA VAL A 90 2.33 -10.61 -6.85
C VAL A 90 2.13 -9.10 -6.98
N VAL A 91 3.24 -8.35 -6.87
CA VAL A 91 3.25 -6.89 -7.08
C VAL A 91 4.25 -6.59 -8.18
N GLU A 92 3.74 -6.00 -9.25
CA GLU A 92 4.57 -5.46 -10.33
C GLU A 92 4.59 -3.94 -10.24
N VAL A 93 5.77 -3.36 -10.39
CA VAL A 93 5.97 -1.91 -10.39
C VAL A 93 6.80 -1.56 -11.61
N ALA A 94 6.26 -0.69 -12.46
CA ALA A 94 6.93 -0.11 -13.61
C ALA A 94 6.95 1.41 -13.48
N HIS A 95 7.91 2.05 -14.14
CA HIS A 95 8.07 3.50 -14.16
C HIS A 95 8.66 3.94 -15.51
N GLU A 96 8.32 5.15 -15.95
CA GLU A 96 8.80 5.70 -17.23
C GLU A 96 10.07 6.55 -17.07
N ALA A 97 10.26 7.20 -15.93
CA ALA A 97 11.45 8.00 -15.65
C ALA A 97 12.69 7.10 -15.53
N ASN A 98 13.89 7.53 -15.91
CA ASN A 98 15.09 6.71 -15.73
C ASN A 98 15.58 6.75 -14.26
N ILE A 99 14.85 6.10 -13.35
CA ILE A 99 15.17 5.99 -11.92
C ILE A 99 15.52 4.55 -11.56
N GLN A 100 16.47 4.35 -10.65
CA GLN A 100 16.78 3.02 -10.12
C GLN A 100 15.75 2.64 -9.06
N ILE A 101 14.80 1.76 -9.39
CA ILE A 101 13.90 1.18 -8.38
C ILE A 101 14.61 0.02 -7.69
N TYR A 102 15.05 0.25 -6.46
CA TYR A 102 15.47 -0.83 -5.57
C TYR A 102 14.25 -1.37 -4.83
N GLN A 103 13.87 -2.61 -5.13
CA GLN A 103 12.82 -3.31 -4.39
C GLN A 103 13.41 -3.99 -3.15
N GLN A 104 13.19 -3.40 -1.98
CA GLN A 104 13.44 -4.08 -0.71
C GLN A 104 12.17 -4.80 -0.25
N ILE A 105 12.11 -6.12 -0.47
CA ILE A 105 11.01 -6.95 0.01
C ILE A 105 11.28 -7.31 1.47
N ARG A 106 10.56 -6.66 2.40
CA ARG A 106 10.47 -7.10 3.80
C ARG A 106 9.12 -7.76 4.02
N HIS A 107 9.12 -9.09 4.14
CA HIS A 107 7.91 -9.86 4.38
C HIS A 107 7.71 -10.06 5.89
N ARG A 108 6.64 -9.47 6.45
CA ARG A 108 6.19 -9.78 7.82
C ARG A 108 4.84 -10.48 7.73
N ILE A 109 4.86 -11.81 7.78
CA ILE A 109 3.63 -12.60 7.85
C ILE A 109 3.17 -12.62 9.31
N GLN A 110 2.04 -11.98 9.60
CA GLN A 110 1.31 -12.24 10.84
C GLN A 110 0.26 -13.31 10.56
N LEU A 111 0.67 -14.58 10.69
CA LEU A 111 -0.26 -15.70 10.73
C LEU A 111 -1.09 -15.56 12.01
N ARG A 112 -2.42 -15.61 11.88
CA ARG A 112 -3.29 -15.74 13.05
C ARG A 112 -3.30 -17.22 13.45
N GLY A 113 -3.00 -17.49 14.72
CA GLY A 113 -3.53 -18.64 15.43
C GLY A 113 -4.96 -18.36 15.88
#